data_AF-A0A968W152-F1
#
_entry.id   AF-A0A968W152-F1
#
_cell.length_a   1.000
_cell.length_b   1.000
_cell.length_c   1.000
_cell.angle_alpha   90.00
_cell.angle_beta   90.00
_cell.angle_gamma   90.00
#
_symmetry.space_group_name_H-M   'P 1'
#
loop_
_entity.id
_entity.type
_entity.pdbx_description
1 polymer ?
#
loop_
_entity_poly.entity_id
_entity_poly.type
_entity_poly.pdbx_seq_one_letter_code
_entity_poly.pdbx_strand_id
1 'polypeptide(L)'
;MSASRYPLAMSRDKILPSFFSRIGRYKTPHFSILLSSALIIAFILLFNEKGIAKLAGSFQLVIFMLLNFSVIVMRNAKIESYDPGFRSPLYPYAQVIGIITSFTLIIYMGGLAIAFSSGIVLLGYFWYIKFVKGKVERKGAIYHWFALLGRDRYNELELEMIEILREKGLRQGDPFDELIVSSDIEFNHGKTSYITILRDVTKDISTKLRVDYEMLFKKFLEPGSIDPTLVLPQVAFVHARC
;
A
#
# COMPACT_ATOMS: atom_id res chain seq x y z
N MET A 1 24.83 6.76 25.52
CA MET A 1 25.36 5.54 24.85
C MET A 1 24.42 4.93 23.80
N SER A 2 23.07 5.03 23.95
CA SER A 2 22.13 4.45 22.98
C SER A 2 21.84 5.34 21.74
N ALA A 3 21.81 6.68 21.91
CA ALA A 3 21.43 7.64 20.87
C ALA A 3 22.30 7.62 19.60
N SER A 4 23.59 7.27 19.70
CA SER A 4 24.50 7.24 18.55
C SER A 4 24.42 5.95 17.71
N ARG A 5 23.78 4.89 18.23
CA ARG A 5 23.64 3.60 17.53
C ARG A 5 22.42 3.55 16.61
N TYR A 6 21.35 4.29 16.94
CA TYR A 6 20.13 4.33 16.12
C TYR A 6 20.37 4.90 14.71
N PRO A 7 21.03 6.07 14.52
CA PRO A 7 21.28 6.60 13.19
C PRO A 7 22.22 5.73 12.36
N LEU A 8 23.18 5.07 13.04
CA LEU A 8 24.09 4.13 12.42
C LEU A 8 23.35 2.90 11.86
N ALA A 9 22.44 2.31 12.64
CA ALA A 9 21.61 1.18 12.19
C ALA A 9 20.67 1.58 11.05
N MET A 10 19.96 2.71 11.18
CA MET A 10 19.07 3.23 10.15
C MET A 10 19.80 3.59 8.83
N SER A 11 21.05 4.04 8.90
CA SER A 11 21.88 4.30 7.71
C SER A 11 22.28 2.99 7.00
N ARG A 12 22.53 1.90 7.75
CA ARG A 12 22.78 0.57 7.17
C ARG A 12 21.56 0.02 6.45
N ASP A 13 20.37 0.31 6.96
CA ASP A 13 19.10 -0.06 6.34
C ASP A 13 18.68 0.87 5.18
N LYS A 14 19.57 1.77 4.73
CA LYS A 14 19.35 2.77 3.67
C LYS A 14 18.21 3.77 3.95
N ILE A 15 17.78 3.89 5.21
CA ILE A 15 16.72 4.83 5.65
C ILE A 15 17.31 6.23 5.88
N LEU A 16 18.58 6.31 6.29
CA LEU A 16 19.34 7.55 6.45
C LEU A 16 20.50 7.64 5.44
N PRO A 17 21.03 8.84 5.15
CA PRO A 17 22.17 9.03 4.26
C PRO A 17 23.41 8.25 4.74
N SER A 18 24.23 7.80 3.80
CA SER A 18 25.44 7.00 4.07
C SER A 18 26.51 7.74 4.87
N PHE A 19 26.43 9.07 4.99
CA PHE A 19 27.31 9.84 5.86
C PHE A 19 27.15 9.49 7.35
N PHE A 20 25.98 9.02 7.77
CA PHE A 20 25.74 8.57 9.15
C PHE A 20 26.36 7.21 9.47
N SER A 21 26.70 6.40 8.47
CA SER A 21 27.38 5.11 8.66
C SER A 21 28.89 5.21 8.69
N ARG A 22 29.47 6.40 8.49
CA ARG A 22 30.93 6.60 8.60
C ARG A 22 31.37 6.50 10.06
N ILE A 23 32.08 5.41 10.35
CA ILE A 23 32.62 5.10 11.66
C ILE A 23 34.09 5.55 11.71
N GLY A 24 34.48 6.28 12.76
CA GLY A 24 35.88 6.71 12.96
C GLY A 24 36.80 5.60 13.48
N ARG A 25 38.09 5.92 13.65
CA ARG A 25 39.15 4.98 14.10
C ARG A 25 38.82 4.23 15.41
N TYR A 26 37.98 4.80 16.28
CA TYR A 26 37.55 4.23 17.57
C TYR A 26 36.16 3.58 17.55
N LYS A 27 35.67 3.18 16.37
CA LYS A 27 34.31 2.62 16.20
C LYS A 27 33.16 3.57 16.62
N THR A 28 33.43 4.87 16.73
CA THR A 28 32.46 5.91 17.12
C THR A 28 31.93 6.69 15.92
N PRO A 29 30.60 6.84 15.76
CA PRO A 29 30.01 7.64 14.70
C PRO A 29 30.03 9.14 15.09
N HIS A 30 31.14 9.83 14.79
CA HIS A 30 31.35 11.23 15.19
C HIS A 30 30.26 12.19 14.66
N PHE A 31 29.80 12.02 13.42
CA PHE A 31 28.73 12.84 12.84
C PHE A 31 27.40 12.70 13.59
N SER A 32 27.04 11.49 14.03
CA SER A 32 25.81 11.27 14.79
C SER A 32 25.87 11.95 16.16
N ILE A 33 27.05 11.90 16.81
CA ILE A 33 27.27 12.55 18.10
C ILE A 33 27.20 14.06 17.95
N LEU A 34 27.93 14.64 16.98
CA LEU A 34 27.96 16.08 16.77
C LEU A 34 26.58 16.63 16.42
N LEU A 35 25.82 15.94 15.56
CA LEU A 35 24.45 16.31 15.26
C LEU A 35 23.55 16.28 16.50
N SER A 36 23.63 15.21 17.31
CA SER A 36 22.81 15.10 18.53
C SER A 36 23.15 16.20 19.54
N SER A 37 24.43 16.52 19.72
CA SER A 37 24.89 17.58 20.62
C SER A 37 24.44 18.96 20.13
N ALA A 38 24.61 19.25 18.84
CA ALA A 38 24.17 20.51 18.24
C ALA A 38 22.65 20.72 18.39
N LEU A 39 21.88 19.65 18.19
CA LEU A 39 20.42 19.67 18.31
C LEU A 39 19.97 19.90 19.77
N ILE A 40 20.63 19.28 20.74
CA ILE A 40 20.38 19.53 22.17
C ILE A 40 20.71 20.97 22.54
N ILE A 41 21.86 21.50 22.10
CA ILE A 41 22.26 22.89 22.34
C ILE A 41 21.22 23.85 21.74
N ALA A 42 20.77 23.60 20.52
CA ALA A 42 19.73 24.40 19.88
C ALA A 42 18.42 24.42 20.70
N PHE A 43 17.98 23.27 21.23
CA PHE A 43 16.77 23.23 22.08
C PHE A 43 16.94 24.02 23.38
N ILE A 44 18.10 23.94 24.02
CA ILE A 44 18.38 24.68 25.26
C ILE A 44 18.38 26.20 25.02
N LEU A 45 18.87 26.65 23.87
CA LEU A 45 18.90 28.08 23.53
C LEU A 45 17.53 28.63 23.10
N LEU A 46 16.70 27.80 22.46
CA LEU A 46 15.42 28.23 21.88
C LEU A 46 14.22 28.06 22.82
N PHE A 47 14.29 27.16 23.80
CA PHE A 47 13.15 26.80 24.65
C PHE A 47 13.49 26.83 26.13
N ASN A 48 12.51 27.23 26.94
CA ASN A 48 12.59 27.16 28.40
C ASN A 48 12.35 25.72 28.93
N GLU A 49 12.60 25.44 30.21
CA GLU A 49 12.50 24.08 30.77
C GLU A 49 11.12 23.43 30.54
N LYS A 50 10.05 24.21 30.70
CA LYS A 50 8.67 23.75 30.45
C LYS A 50 8.42 23.42 28.98
N GLY A 51 9.03 24.17 28.06
CA GLY A 51 8.90 23.95 26.62
C GLY A 51 9.60 22.67 26.20
N ILE A 52 10.85 22.48 26.66
CA ILE A 52 11.65 21.28 26.39
C ILE A 52 10.93 20.03 26.90
N ALA A 53 10.41 20.06 28.13
CA ALA A 53 9.66 18.95 28.71
C ALA A 53 8.41 18.61 27.87
N LYS A 54 7.69 19.62 27.36
CA LYS A 54 6.52 19.39 26.51
C LYS A 54 6.88 18.76 25.16
N LEU A 55 7.96 19.21 24.52
CA LEU A 55 8.43 18.66 23.24
C LEU A 55 8.94 17.23 23.37
N ALA A 56 9.72 16.95 24.42
CA ALA A 56 10.21 15.60 24.69
C ALA A 56 9.07 14.63 25.00
N GLY A 57 8.11 15.06 25.83
CA GLY A 57 6.92 14.27 26.14
C GLY A 57 6.07 13.97 24.91
N SER A 58 5.80 14.97 24.07
CA SER A 58 5.01 14.76 22.86
C SER A 58 5.70 13.85 21.84
N PHE A 59 7.03 13.98 21.67
CA PHE A 59 7.82 13.05 20.85
C PHE A 59 7.67 11.60 21.33
N GLN A 60 7.77 11.39 22.65
CA GLN A 60 7.64 10.06 23.24
C GLN A 60 6.22 9.49 23.05
N LEU A 61 5.18 10.32 23.17
CA LEU A 61 3.79 9.90 22.93
C LEU A 61 3.55 9.48 21.47
N VAL A 62 4.13 10.19 20.51
CA VAL A 62 4.09 9.79 19.08
C VAL A 62 4.75 8.43 18.89
N ILE A 63 5.91 8.19 19.51
CA ILE A 63 6.58 6.88 19.45
C ILE A 63 5.68 5.78 20.02
N PHE A 64 5.07 5.99 21.20
CA PHE A 64 4.16 4.99 21.78
C PHE A 64 2.95 4.71 20.89
N MET A 65 2.40 5.74 20.25
CA MET A 65 1.30 5.58 19.29
C MET A 65 1.73 4.70 18.10
N LEU A 66 2.87 5.00 17.48
CA LEU A 66 3.40 4.25 16.35
C LEU A 66 3.79 2.82 16.72
N LEU A 67 4.31 2.59 17.93
CA LEU A 67 4.65 1.26 18.42
C LEU A 67 3.40 0.41 18.64
N ASN A 68 2.38 0.95 19.32
CA ASN A 68 1.11 0.25 19.51
C ASN A 68 0.45 -0.08 18.17
N PHE A 69 0.44 0.87 17.24
CA PHE A 69 -0.07 0.64 15.89
C PHE A 69 0.73 -0.44 15.15
N SER A 70 2.07 -0.39 15.24
CA SER A 70 2.94 -1.37 14.60
C SER A 70 2.72 -2.79 15.14
N VAL A 71 2.47 -2.96 16.45
CA VAL A 71 2.14 -4.25 17.05
C VAL A 71 0.81 -4.79 16.49
N ILE A 72 -0.20 -3.94 16.34
CA ILE A 72 -1.49 -4.34 15.74
C ILE A 72 -1.28 -4.79 14.30
N VAL A 73 -0.57 -4.01 13.50
CA VAL A 73 -0.29 -4.32 12.09
C VAL A 73 0.46 -5.65 11.96
N MET A 74 1.54 -5.85 12.72
CA MET A 74 2.35 -7.07 12.62
C MET A 74 1.58 -8.33 13.00
N ARG A 75 0.75 -8.26 14.05
CA ARG A 75 -0.07 -9.40 14.49
C ARG A 75 -1.20 -9.70 13.50
N ASN A 76 -1.81 -8.67 12.93
CA ASN A 76 -2.92 -8.87 11.99
C ASN A 76 -2.44 -9.19 10.56
N ALA A 77 -1.18 -8.92 10.23
CA ALA A 77 -0.59 -9.23 8.93
C ALA A 77 -0.41 -10.74 8.68
N LYS A 78 -0.58 -11.61 9.70
CA LYS A 78 -0.47 -13.08 9.62
C LYS A 78 0.74 -13.56 8.80
N ILE A 79 1.91 -12.98 9.04
CA ILE A 79 3.15 -13.36 8.35
C ILE A 79 3.61 -14.71 8.92
N GLU A 80 3.81 -15.72 8.07
CA GLU A 80 4.15 -17.10 8.50
C GLU A 80 5.41 -17.19 9.37
N SER A 81 6.43 -16.36 9.07
CA SER A 81 7.68 -16.33 9.84
C SER A 81 7.58 -15.50 11.13
N TYR A 82 6.44 -14.88 11.44
CA TYR A 82 6.27 -14.06 12.64
C TYR A 82 5.73 -14.89 13.80
N ASP A 83 6.61 -15.23 14.75
CA ASP A 83 6.24 -15.92 15.99
C ASP A 83 6.49 -14.99 17.21
N PRO A 84 5.43 -14.34 17.76
CA PRO A 84 5.58 -13.45 18.90
C PRO A 84 5.82 -14.24 20.19
N GLY A 85 7.05 -14.20 20.72
CA GLY A 85 7.40 -14.82 21.99
C GLY A 85 6.67 -14.28 23.24
N PHE A 86 5.94 -13.16 23.11
CA PHE A 86 5.11 -12.60 24.18
C PHE A 86 3.70 -12.26 23.69
N ARG A 87 2.69 -12.80 24.38
CA ARG A 87 1.28 -12.46 24.17
C ARG A 87 0.87 -11.36 25.13
N SER A 88 0.49 -10.21 24.58
CA SER A 88 0.00 -9.08 25.38
C SER A 88 -1.32 -9.49 26.05
N PRO A 89 -1.46 -9.33 27.38
CA PRO A 89 -2.78 -9.43 28.00
C PRO A 89 -3.70 -8.39 27.37
N LEU A 90 -4.97 -8.74 27.17
CA LEU A 90 -6.02 -7.86 26.61
C LEU A 90 -5.73 -7.32 25.20
N TYR A 91 -4.97 -8.05 24.38
CA TYR A 91 -4.83 -7.71 22.95
C TYR A 91 -6.20 -7.85 22.23
N PRO A 92 -6.61 -6.90 21.36
CA PRO A 92 -5.92 -5.68 20.93
C PRO A 92 -6.30 -4.41 21.74
N TYR A 93 -7.18 -4.53 22.73
CA TYR A 93 -7.73 -3.39 23.49
C TYR A 93 -6.65 -2.56 24.18
N ALA A 94 -5.64 -3.21 24.77
CA ALA A 94 -4.53 -2.50 25.41
C ALA A 94 -3.79 -1.55 24.45
N GLN A 95 -3.55 -2.00 23.21
CA GLN A 95 -2.87 -1.22 22.19
C GLN A 95 -3.73 -0.06 21.70
N VAL A 96 -5.04 -0.30 21.52
CA VAL A 96 -6.00 0.73 21.12
C VAL A 96 -6.11 1.82 22.19
N ILE A 97 -6.22 1.43 23.47
CA ILE A 97 -6.20 2.37 24.59
C ILE A 97 -4.90 3.16 24.59
N GLY A 98 -3.75 2.51 24.41
CA GLY A 98 -2.45 3.19 24.33
C GLY A 98 -2.38 4.27 23.24
N ILE A 99 -2.94 3.99 22.05
CA ILE A 99 -3.03 4.95 20.94
C ILE A 99 -3.94 6.12 21.31
N ILE A 100 -5.15 5.83 21.80
CA ILE A 100 -6.15 6.86 22.15
C ILE A 100 -5.62 7.75 23.27
N THR A 101 -5.10 7.17 24.35
CA THR A 101 -4.52 7.90 25.48
C THR A 101 -3.36 8.77 25.00
N SER A 102 -2.43 8.25 24.19
CA SER A 102 -1.31 9.04 23.68
C SER A 102 -1.78 10.23 22.83
N PHE A 103 -2.78 10.01 21.97
CA PHE A 103 -3.36 11.06 21.14
C PHE A 103 -4.05 12.14 21.99
N THR A 104 -4.88 11.73 22.95
CA THR A 104 -5.58 12.62 23.87
C THR A 104 -4.60 13.45 24.70
N LEU A 105 -3.53 12.85 25.23
CA LEU A 105 -2.52 13.57 26.00
C LEU A 105 -1.79 14.65 25.19
N ILE A 106 -1.48 14.37 23.91
CA ILE A 106 -0.88 15.38 23.02
C ILE A 106 -1.80 16.60 22.87
N ILE A 107 -3.10 16.38 22.75
CA ILE A 107 -4.10 17.47 22.67
C ILE A 107 -4.09 18.29 23.96
N TYR A 108 -4.09 17.64 25.13
CA TYR A 108 -4.06 18.32 26.43
C TYR A 108 -2.77 19.12 26.69
N MET A 109 -1.63 18.74 26.09
CA MET A 109 -0.37 19.48 26.26
C MET A 109 -0.38 20.86 25.59
N GLY A 110 -1.31 21.08 24.65
CA GLY A 110 -1.56 22.35 23.97
C GLY A 110 -0.95 22.46 22.57
N GLY A 111 -1.19 23.61 21.92
CA GLY A 111 -0.85 23.82 20.51
C GLY A 111 0.61 23.59 20.14
N LEU A 112 1.55 23.89 21.04
CA LEU A 112 2.99 23.66 20.80
C LEU A 112 3.32 22.17 20.62
N ALA A 113 2.73 21.29 21.44
CA ALA A 113 2.94 19.85 21.33
C ALA A 113 2.28 19.28 20.07
N ILE A 114 1.09 19.77 19.72
CA ILE A 114 0.37 19.39 18.51
C ILE A 114 1.18 19.79 17.26
N ALA A 115 1.61 21.05 17.17
CA ALA A 115 2.39 21.55 16.03
C ALA A 115 3.74 20.82 15.87
N PHE A 116 4.42 20.52 16.99
CA PHE A 116 5.67 19.77 16.95
C PHE A 116 5.46 18.31 16.52
N SER A 117 4.49 17.61 17.13
CA SER A 117 4.20 16.21 16.80
C SER A 117 3.74 16.06 15.34
N SER A 118 2.85 16.92 14.85
CA SER A 118 2.45 16.93 13.45
C SER A 118 3.62 17.27 12.52
N GLY A 119 4.46 18.24 12.90
CA GLY A 119 5.68 18.59 12.17
C GLY A 119 6.63 17.40 12.02
N ILE A 120 6.86 16.62 13.07
CA ILE A 120 7.69 15.41 13.01
C ILE A 120 7.08 14.35 12.09
N VAL A 121 5.78 14.10 12.20
CA VAL A 121 5.09 13.11 11.36
C VAL A 121 5.18 13.51 9.88
N LEU A 122 4.92 14.78 9.57
CA LEU A 122 5.03 15.31 8.20
C LEU A 122 6.48 15.25 7.69
N LEU A 123 7.45 15.67 8.50
CA LEU A 123 8.86 15.60 8.13
C LEU A 123 9.29 14.16 7.84
N GLY A 124 8.89 13.21 8.69
CA GLY A 124 9.15 11.78 8.49
C GLY A 124 8.48 11.25 7.22
N TYR A 125 7.24 11.65 6.94
CA TYR A 125 6.51 11.30 5.73
C TYR A 125 7.19 11.84 4.46
N PHE A 126 7.56 13.11 4.45
CA PHE A 126 8.29 13.72 3.33
C PHE A 126 9.67 13.09 3.13
N TRP A 127 10.38 12.79 4.21
CA TRP A 127 11.65 12.09 4.18
C TRP A 127 11.49 10.69 3.56
N TYR A 128 10.46 9.96 3.96
CA TYR A 128 10.15 8.64 3.42
C TYR A 128 9.93 8.70 1.90
N ILE A 129 9.10 9.62 1.42
CA ILE A 129 8.80 9.74 -0.01
C ILE A 129 10.03 10.13 -0.82
N LYS A 130 10.77 11.17 -0.38
CA LYS A 130 11.89 11.70 -1.16
C LYS A 130 13.12 10.80 -1.14
N PHE A 131 13.42 10.17 0.00
CA PHE A 131 14.70 9.49 0.20
C PHE A 131 14.57 7.97 0.28
N VAL A 132 13.55 7.46 0.97
CA VAL A 132 13.47 6.03 1.36
C VAL A 132 12.74 5.19 0.31
N LYS A 133 11.62 5.69 -0.24
CA LYS A 133 10.72 4.96 -1.15
C LYS A 133 11.44 4.30 -2.34
N GLY A 134 12.47 4.96 -2.89
CA GLY A 134 13.24 4.44 -4.03
C GLY A 134 14.47 3.60 -3.66
N LYS A 135 14.87 3.55 -2.38
CA LYS A 135 16.13 2.89 -1.94
C LYS A 135 15.92 1.58 -1.20
N VAL A 136 14.69 1.30 -0.79
CA VAL A 136 14.32 0.14 0.03
C VAL A 136 13.32 -0.73 -0.74
N GLU A 137 13.75 -1.93 -1.16
CA GLU A 137 12.89 -2.90 -1.85
C GLU A 137 11.90 -3.61 -0.92
N ARG A 138 12.14 -3.58 0.40
CA ARG A 138 11.28 -4.19 1.42
C ARG A 138 9.96 -3.43 1.57
N LYS A 139 8.86 -4.02 1.09
CA LYS A 139 7.49 -3.55 1.36
C LYS A 139 7.09 -3.86 2.81
N GLY A 140 6.38 -2.94 3.46
CA GLY A 140 5.98 -3.08 4.86
C GLY A 140 4.93 -4.18 5.11
N ALA A 141 4.89 -4.69 6.35
CA ALA A 141 3.91 -5.70 6.80
C ALA A 141 2.44 -5.24 6.61
N ILE A 142 2.20 -3.93 6.56
CA ILE A 142 0.87 -3.36 6.36
C ILE A 142 0.19 -3.82 5.07
N TYR A 143 0.95 -4.08 4.00
CA TYR A 143 0.37 -4.56 2.74
C TYR A 143 -0.16 -5.99 2.85
N HIS A 144 0.43 -6.83 3.71
CA HIS A 144 -0.10 -8.17 3.98
C HIS A 144 -1.41 -8.07 4.74
N TRP A 145 -1.50 -7.17 5.72
CA TRP A 145 -2.73 -6.92 6.45
C TRP A 145 -3.84 -6.37 5.53
N PHE A 146 -3.53 -5.42 4.64
CA PHE A 146 -4.50 -4.94 3.65
C PHE A 146 -4.94 -6.03 2.67
N ALA A 147 -4.03 -6.90 2.23
CA ALA A 147 -4.39 -8.03 1.38
C ALA A 147 -5.36 -8.99 2.08
N LEU A 148 -5.21 -9.20 3.39
CA LEU A 148 -6.14 -9.99 4.21
C LEU A 148 -7.51 -9.32 4.31
N LEU A 149 -7.56 -8.01 4.58
CA LEU A 149 -8.82 -7.25 4.60
C LEU A 149 -9.53 -7.28 3.23
N GLY A 150 -8.77 -7.34 2.13
CA GLY A 150 -9.31 -7.47 0.78
C GLY A 150 -9.73 -8.89 0.37
N ARG A 151 -9.54 -9.91 1.22
CA ARG A 151 -10.06 -11.27 0.95
C ARG A 151 -11.57 -11.35 1.18
N ASP A 152 -12.09 -10.61 2.16
CA ASP A 152 -13.52 -10.57 2.48
C ASP A 152 -14.28 -9.57 1.59
N ARG A 153 -13.83 -9.38 0.34
CA ARG A 153 -14.54 -8.52 -0.62
C ARG A 153 -15.89 -9.15 -0.96
N TYR A 154 -16.96 -8.34 -0.90
CA TYR A 154 -18.31 -8.78 -1.23
C TYR A 154 -18.46 -8.88 -2.75
N ASN A 155 -18.42 -10.10 -3.30
CA ASN A 155 -18.48 -10.33 -4.74
C ASN A 155 -19.81 -9.87 -5.36
N GLU A 156 -20.92 -9.92 -4.61
CA GLU A 156 -22.22 -9.43 -5.09
C GLU A 156 -22.26 -7.91 -5.29
N LEU A 157 -21.40 -7.13 -4.62
CA LEU A 157 -21.30 -5.69 -4.86
C LEU A 157 -20.91 -5.40 -6.32
N GLU A 158 -20.09 -6.26 -6.92
CA GLU A 158 -19.71 -6.15 -8.32
C GLU A 158 -20.90 -6.40 -9.24
N LEU A 159 -21.75 -7.37 -8.90
CA LEU A 159 -23.00 -7.66 -9.62
C LEU A 159 -23.98 -6.49 -9.51
N GLU A 160 -24.16 -5.92 -8.31
CA GLU A 160 -24.99 -4.72 -8.10
C GLU A 160 -24.45 -3.52 -8.90
N MET A 161 -23.13 -3.33 -8.94
CA MET A 161 -22.52 -2.26 -9.76
C MET A 161 -22.79 -2.47 -11.25
N ILE A 162 -22.74 -3.71 -11.74
CA ILE A 162 -23.07 -4.05 -13.13
C ILE A 162 -24.57 -3.82 -13.39
N GLU A 163 -25.44 -4.15 -12.45
CA GLU A 163 -26.88 -3.91 -12.55
C GLU A 163 -27.20 -2.41 -12.62
N ILE A 164 -26.56 -1.59 -11.77
CA ILE A 164 -26.67 -0.12 -11.83
C ILE A 164 -26.17 0.42 -13.18
N LEU A 165 -25.07 -0.11 -13.71
CA LEU A 165 -24.56 0.25 -15.04
C LEU A 165 -25.55 -0.15 -16.14
N ARG A 166 -26.22 -1.29 -16.02
CA ARG A 166 -27.27 -1.73 -16.95
C ARG A 166 -28.49 -0.80 -16.92
N GLU A 167 -28.94 -0.40 -15.73
CA GLU A 167 -30.10 0.49 -15.57
C GLU A 167 -29.83 1.92 -16.02
N LYS A 168 -28.67 2.47 -15.63
CA LYS A 168 -28.31 3.87 -15.91
C LYS A 168 -27.61 4.08 -17.25
N GLY A 169 -27.14 3.00 -17.87
CA GLY A 169 -26.30 3.05 -19.06
C GLY A 169 -24.87 3.51 -18.75
N LEU A 170 -24.04 3.48 -19.79
CA LEU A 170 -22.66 3.94 -19.75
C LEU A 170 -22.62 5.48 -19.67
N ARG A 171 -21.52 6.00 -19.13
CA ARG A 171 -21.30 7.46 -19.11
C ARG A 171 -20.94 7.94 -20.51
N GLN A 172 -21.25 9.19 -20.85
CA GLN A 172 -20.74 9.77 -22.10
C GLN A 172 -19.21 9.79 -22.07
N GLY A 173 -18.58 9.17 -23.08
CA GLY A 173 -17.13 8.97 -23.16
C GLY A 173 -16.63 7.78 -22.36
N ASP A 174 -17.48 6.78 -22.09
CA ASP A 174 -17.03 5.53 -21.49
C ASP A 174 -16.10 4.78 -22.47
N PRO A 175 -14.96 4.23 -21.99
CA PRO A 175 -14.07 3.44 -22.83
C PRO A 175 -14.77 2.29 -23.54
N PHE A 176 -15.86 1.74 -22.99
CA PHE A 176 -16.61 0.67 -23.64
C PHE A 176 -17.28 1.13 -24.95
N ASP A 177 -17.80 2.36 -25.01
CA ASP A 177 -18.37 2.92 -26.24
C ASP A 177 -17.27 3.11 -27.30
N GLU A 178 -16.09 3.60 -26.90
CA GLU A 178 -14.93 3.70 -27.79
C GLU A 178 -14.47 2.31 -28.30
N LEU A 179 -14.55 1.30 -27.43
CA LEU A 179 -14.15 -0.07 -27.75
C LEU A 179 -15.11 -0.72 -28.75
N ILE A 180 -16.43 -0.49 -28.62
CA ILE A 180 -17.42 -0.93 -29.61
C ILE A 180 -17.20 -0.19 -30.94
N VAL A 181 -17.01 1.12 -30.92
CA VAL A 181 -16.84 1.93 -32.14
C VAL A 181 -15.56 1.55 -32.89
N SER A 182 -14.50 1.20 -32.17
CA SER A 182 -13.22 0.76 -32.76
C SER A 182 -13.15 -0.73 -33.05
N SER A 183 -14.20 -1.50 -32.74
CA SER A 183 -14.20 -2.94 -32.97
C SER A 183 -14.30 -3.29 -34.45
N ASP A 184 -13.55 -4.31 -34.85
CA ASP A 184 -13.71 -4.93 -36.17
C ASP A 184 -14.95 -5.84 -36.17
N ILE A 185 -15.87 -5.60 -37.11
CA ILE A 185 -17.13 -6.34 -37.22
C ILE A 185 -17.03 -7.30 -38.40
N GLU A 186 -17.26 -8.59 -38.15
CA GLU A 186 -17.32 -9.63 -39.18
C GLU A 186 -18.73 -10.23 -39.25
N PHE A 187 -19.31 -10.25 -40.45
CA PHE A 187 -20.65 -10.80 -40.69
C PHE A 187 -20.54 -12.19 -41.31
N ASN A 188 -21.08 -13.21 -40.63
CA ASN A 188 -21.17 -14.56 -41.16
C ASN A 188 -22.63 -14.92 -41.49
N HIS A 189 -22.91 -15.14 -42.77
CA HIS A 189 -24.25 -15.50 -43.26
C HIS A 189 -24.38 -17.02 -43.39
N GLY A 190 -24.68 -17.71 -42.28
CA GLY A 190 -24.95 -19.15 -42.26
C GLY A 190 -25.16 -19.71 -40.84
N LYS A 191 -25.68 -20.95 -40.73
CA LYS A 191 -25.66 -21.71 -39.47
C LYS A 191 -24.27 -22.31 -39.28
N THR A 192 -23.39 -21.61 -38.58
CA THR A 192 -22.03 -22.07 -38.26
C THR A 192 -21.90 -22.43 -36.79
N SER A 193 -21.02 -23.39 -36.49
CA SER A 193 -20.71 -23.77 -35.11
C SER A 193 -19.85 -22.69 -34.45
N TYR A 194 -20.06 -22.47 -33.14
CA TYR A 194 -19.28 -21.53 -32.32
C TYR A 194 -17.77 -21.72 -32.48
N ILE A 195 -17.32 -22.99 -32.51
CA ILE A 195 -15.89 -23.33 -32.65
C ILE A 195 -15.33 -22.86 -34.00
N THR A 196 -16.14 -22.90 -35.06
CA THR A 196 -15.74 -22.44 -36.39
C THR A 196 -15.57 -20.93 -36.40
N ILE A 197 -16.52 -20.20 -35.82
CA ILE A 197 -16.45 -18.73 -35.68
C ILE A 197 -15.21 -18.34 -34.86
N LEU A 198 -14.98 -19.03 -33.72
CA LEU A 198 -13.85 -18.75 -32.85
C LEU A 198 -12.52 -18.97 -33.58
N ARG A 199 -12.43 -19.99 -34.45
CA ARG A 199 -11.23 -20.28 -35.25
C ARG A 199 -10.94 -19.16 -36.25
N ASP A 200 -11.96 -18.69 -36.95
CA ASP A 200 -11.81 -17.64 -37.95
C ASP A 200 -11.39 -16.31 -37.29
N VAL A 201 -12.08 -15.91 -36.22
CA VAL A 201 -11.75 -14.71 -35.44
C VAL A 201 -10.35 -14.80 -34.81
N THR A 202 -9.98 -15.95 -34.25
CA THR A 202 -8.64 -16.13 -33.63
C THR A 202 -7.54 -16.02 -34.67
N LYS A 203 -7.77 -16.51 -35.90
CA LYS A 203 -6.80 -16.41 -37.00
C LYS A 203 -6.56 -14.96 -37.40
N ASP A 204 -7.62 -14.16 -37.51
CA ASP A 204 -7.53 -12.74 -37.85
C ASP A 204 -6.86 -11.93 -36.74
N ILE A 205 -7.23 -12.18 -35.48
CA ILE A 205 -6.62 -11.52 -34.31
C ILE A 205 -5.15 -11.90 -34.16
N SER A 206 -4.80 -13.18 -34.31
CA SER A 206 -3.42 -13.67 -34.26
C SER A 206 -2.53 -12.98 -35.30
N THR A 207 -3.08 -12.79 -36.51
CA THR A 207 -2.36 -12.11 -37.61
C THR A 207 -2.17 -10.63 -37.31
N LYS A 208 -3.20 -9.94 -36.80
CA LYS A 208 -3.14 -8.51 -36.44
C LYS A 208 -2.20 -8.21 -35.27
N LEU A 209 -2.26 -9.03 -34.22
CA LEU A 209 -1.49 -8.82 -32.97
C LEU A 209 -0.12 -9.52 -32.98
N ARG A 210 0.20 -10.33 -34.00
CA ARG A 210 1.43 -11.15 -34.10
C ARG A 210 1.63 -12.05 -32.88
N VAL A 211 0.55 -12.64 -32.39
CA VAL A 211 0.55 -13.57 -31.25
C VAL A 211 0.31 -14.99 -31.73
N ASP A 212 0.86 -15.99 -31.02
CA ASP A 212 0.66 -17.39 -31.34
C ASP A 212 -0.82 -17.80 -31.37
N TYR A 213 -1.24 -18.39 -32.49
CA TYR A 213 -2.63 -18.77 -32.73
C TYR A 213 -3.11 -19.83 -31.73
N GLU A 214 -2.32 -20.87 -31.47
CA GLU A 214 -2.74 -21.97 -30.59
C GLU A 214 -2.92 -21.52 -29.15
N MET A 215 -1.98 -20.71 -28.64
CA MET A 215 -2.08 -20.12 -27.31
C MET A 215 -3.36 -19.27 -27.17
N LEU A 216 -3.65 -18.45 -28.16
CA LEU A 216 -4.76 -17.50 -28.15
C LEU A 216 -6.12 -18.22 -28.29
N PHE A 217 -6.19 -19.23 -29.15
CA PHE A 217 -7.37 -20.07 -29.33
C PHE A 217 -7.71 -20.86 -28.05
N LYS A 218 -6.68 -21.41 -27.39
CA LYS A 218 -6.85 -22.12 -26.11
C LYS A 218 -7.35 -21.20 -25.01
N LYS A 219 -6.82 -19.98 -24.91
CA LYS A 219 -7.26 -18.97 -23.93
C LYS A 219 -8.71 -18.54 -24.14
N PHE A 220 -9.19 -18.46 -25.37
CA PHE A 220 -10.59 -18.14 -25.65
C PHE A 220 -11.57 -19.30 -25.38
N LEU A 221 -11.09 -20.55 -25.41
CA LEU A 221 -11.86 -21.74 -25.06
C LEU A 221 -11.95 -21.98 -23.54
N GLU A 222 -11.04 -21.40 -22.75
CA GLU A 222 -11.12 -21.49 -21.29
C GLU A 222 -12.32 -20.68 -20.80
N PRO A 223 -13.26 -21.29 -20.04
CA PRO A 223 -14.36 -20.55 -19.44
C PRO A 223 -13.77 -19.51 -18.47
N GLY A 224 -13.92 -18.23 -18.81
CA GLY A 224 -13.51 -17.13 -17.95
C GLY A 224 -14.26 -17.18 -16.61
N SER A 225 -13.72 -16.52 -15.59
CA SER A 225 -14.35 -16.33 -14.29
C SER A 225 -15.65 -15.51 -14.32
N ILE A 226 -15.99 -14.96 -15.49
CA ILE A 226 -17.28 -14.33 -15.79
C ILE A 226 -18.05 -15.35 -16.61
N ASP A 227 -19.08 -15.94 -16.01
CA ASP A 227 -19.88 -16.98 -16.64
C ASP A 227 -20.49 -16.46 -17.96
N PRO A 228 -20.15 -17.02 -19.14
CA PRO A 228 -20.72 -16.60 -20.42
C PRO A 228 -22.20 -16.93 -20.55
N THR A 229 -22.83 -17.49 -19.52
CA THR A 229 -24.28 -17.68 -19.43
C THR A 229 -25.03 -16.49 -18.82
N LEU A 230 -24.34 -15.45 -18.33
CA LEU A 230 -24.96 -14.18 -17.92
C LEU A 230 -25.33 -13.28 -19.13
N VAL A 231 -25.42 -13.90 -20.30
CA VAL A 231 -25.57 -13.22 -21.57
C VAL A 231 -27.02 -13.20 -21.99
N LEU A 232 -27.44 -12.01 -22.41
CA LEU A 232 -28.68 -11.77 -23.13
C LEU A 232 -28.94 -12.89 -24.16
N PRO A 233 -30.19 -13.32 -24.36
CA PRO A 233 -30.49 -14.32 -25.38
C PRO A 233 -29.83 -13.94 -26.71
N GLN A 234 -29.03 -14.84 -27.29
CA GLN A 234 -28.37 -14.70 -28.60
C GLN A 234 -27.02 -13.93 -28.66
N VAL A 235 -26.47 -13.47 -27.53
CA VAL A 235 -25.13 -12.86 -27.49
C VAL A 235 -24.17 -13.80 -26.74
N ALA A 236 -22.87 -13.74 -27.00
CA ALA A 236 -21.84 -14.40 -26.19
C ALA A 236 -20.62 -13.48 -26.08
N PHE A 237 -20.13 -13.25 -24.85
CA PHE A 237 -18.92 -12.46 -24.61
C PHE A 237 -17.76 -13.39 -24.27
N VAL A 238 -16.66 -13.26 -25.00
CA VAL A 238 -15.43 -14.04 -24.79
C VAL A 238 -14.28 -13.07 -24.63
N HIS A 239 -13.44 -13.28 -23.61
CA HIS A 239 -12.26 -12.46 -23.39
C HIS A 239 -11.03 -13.35 -23.16
N ALA A 240 -9.87 -12.94 -23.68
CA ALA A 240 -8.60 -13.54 -23.34
C ALA A 240 -7.65 -12.45 -22.86
N ARG A 241 -6.96 -12.68 -21.74
CA ARG A 241 -5.83 -11.85 -21.31
C ARG A 241 -4.57 -12.56 -21.73
N CYS A 242 -3.91 -12.06 -22.78
CA CYS A 242 -2.63 -12.57 -23.25
C CYS A 242 -1.50 -12.20 -22.31
#